data_AF-A0A7J8SSA9-F1
#
_entry.id   AF-A0A7J8SSA9-F1
#
_cell.length_a   1.000
_cell.length_b   1.000
_cell.length_c   1.000
_cell.angle_alpha   90.00
_cell.angle_beta   90.00
_cell.angle_gamma   90.00
#
_symmetry.space_group_name_H-M   'P 1'
#
loop_
_entity.id
_entity.type
_entity.pdbx_description
1 polymer ?
#
loop_
_entity_poly.entity_id
_entity_poly.type
_entity_poly.pdbx_seq_one_letter_code
_entity_poly.pdbx_strand_id
1 'polypeptide(L)'
;MFLTVTDTRGDFGRLGHGDFSDLFTPQPIKALHGLRIKQIACGDSHCLAVTMEGEVQSWGRNQNGQLGLGSTEDSLVPQKIQAFQGISIKMVAAGAEHTAAVSEEGALYGWGWGRYGNLGLGDRNDRLVPEKVSTLNGQKMNMVACGWRHTISVSDTGRLYTYGWSKYGQLGHGDFEDHLVPHKVESLADSFIKQVKYFHVNNLQYFFIQSWILFVFRIYFGFRTYVKFYGF
;
A
#
# COMPACT_ATOMS: atom_id res chain seq x y z
N MET A 1 24.48 3.39 3.37
CA MET A 1 23.35 4.30 3.11
C MET A 1 22.44 4.20 4.31
N PHE A 2 22.20 5.31 5.01
CA PHE A 2 21.32 5.35 6.17
C PHE A 2 19.91 5.69 5.72
N LEU A 3 18.92 4.97 6.23
CA LEU A 3 17.53 5.17 5.85
C LEU A 3 16.83 6.06 6.89
N THR A 4 16.10 7.05 6.41
CA THR A 4 15.40 8.04 7.23
C THR A 4 13.95 8.20 6.76
N VAL A 5 12.98 8.12 7.67
CA VAL A 5 11.57 8.47 7.37
C VAL A 5 11.44 9.99 7.46
N THR A 6 10.75 10.62 6.51
CA THR A 6 10.60 12.10 6.46
C THR A 6 9.38 12.61 7.22
N ASP A 7 8.60 11.74 7.86
CA ASP A 7 7.56 12.14 8.81
C ASP A 7 8.24 12.65 10.09
N THR A 8 7.71 13.73 10.65
CA THR A 8 8.26 14.31 11.89
C THR A 8 7.59 13.77 13.14
N ARG A 9 6.44 13.10 13.00
CA ARG A 9 5.65 12.61 14.15
C ARG A 9 6.10 11.22 14.60
N GLY A 10 6.38 11.08 15.89
CA GLY A 10 6.81 9.84 16.53
C GLY A 10 5.67 8.90 16.94
N ASP A 11 4.41 9.34 16.83
CA ASP A 11 3.24 8.59 17.29
C ASP A 11 3.24 7.13 16.81
N PHE A 12 2.99 6.21 17.75
CA PHE A 12 2.99 4.75 17.56
C PHE A 12 4.35 4.15 17.14
N GLY A 13 5.44 4.90 17.28
CA GLY A 13 6.78 4.44 16.91
C GLY A 13 7.01 4.33 15.41
N ARG A 14 6.20 5.03 14.59
CA ARG A 14 6.27 4.99 13.12
C ARG A 14 7.63 5.40 12.53
N LEU A 15 8.46 6.09 13.31
CA LEU A 15 9.82 6.49 12.90
C LEU A 15 10.84 5.35 13.09
N GLY A 16 10.51 4.30 13.86
CA GLY A 16 11.32 3.09 13.98
C GLY A 16 12.54 3.22 14.91
N HIS A 17 12.57 4.24 15.77
CA HIS A 17 13.70 4.51 16.67
C HIS A 17 13.59 3.87 18.07
N GLY A 18 12.49 3.16 18.36
CA GLY A 18 12.26 2.53 19.65
C GLY A 18 11.57 3.43 20.69
N ASP A 19 11.08 4.59 20.28
CA ASP A 19 10.37 5.55 21.13
C ASP A 19 9.25 6.26 20.34
N PHE A 20 8.57 7.21 20.99
CA PHE A 20 7.44 7.97 20.43
C PHE A 20 7.81 9.43 20.10
N SER A 21 9.10 9.78 20.10
CA SER A 21 9.54 11.17 20.00
C SER A 21 9.44 11.68 18.58
N ASP A 22 9.02 12.94 18.45
CA ASP A 22 9.06 13.65 17.18
C ASP A 22 10.50 13.95 16.76
N LEU A 23 10.78 13.82 15.46
CA LEU A 23 12.09 14.12 14.88
C LEU A 23 11.93 15.11 13.73
N PHE A 24 12.43 16.32 13.92
CA PHE A 24 12.36 17.39 12.91
C PHE A 24 13.51 17.36 11.90
N THR A 25 14.41 16.38 12.04
CA THR A 25 15.52 16.14 11.11
C THR A 25 15.59 14.66 10.80
N PRO A 26 15.87 14.26 9.55
CA PRO A 26 16.01 12.85 9.19
C PRO A 26 17.10 12.16 10.02
N GLN A 27 16.76 11.07 10.70
CA GLN A 27 17.70 10.28 11.51
C GLN A 27 17.79 8.83 11.01
N PRO A 28 18.97 8.21 11.05
CA PRO A 28 19.17 6.82 10.67
C PRO A 28 18.38 5.86 11.57
N ILE A 29 17.59 4.96 10.99
CA ILE A 29 16.97 3.85 11.73
C ILE A 29 18.04 2.79 12.04
N LYS A 30 18.56 2.79 13.27
CA LYS A 30 19.64 1.88 13.69
C LYS A 30 19.28 0.40 13.53
N ALA A 31 18.01 0.04 13.74
CA ALA A 31 17.52 -1.33 13.59
C ALA A 31 17.60 -1.88 12.15
N LEU A 32 17.68 -1.00 11.14
CA LEU A 32 17.87 -1.39 9.73
C LEU A 32 19.35 -1.39 9.31
N HIS A 33 20.28 -1.09 10.24
CA HIS A 33 21.69 -1.02 9.90
C HIS A 33 22.20 -2.39 9.40
N GLY A 34 22.89 -2.38 8.26
CA GLY A 34 23.39 -3.59 7.60
C GLY A 34 22.45 -4.17 6.56
N LEU A 35 21.16 -3.79 6.57
CA LEU A 35 20.21 -4.17 5.53
C LEU A 35 20.30 -3.21 4.34
N ARG A 36 20.27 -3.77 3.13
CA ARG A 36 20.17 -2.98 1.90
C ARG A 36 18.70 -2.80 1.56
N ILE A 37 18.17 -1.60 1.76
CA ILE A 37 16.75 -1.34 1.51
C ILE A 37 16.51 -0.99 0.04
N LYS A 38 15.55 -1.69 -0.58
CA LYS A 38 15.06 -1.50 -1.96
C LYS A 38 13.90 -0.51 -2.01
N GLN A 39 12.95 -0.61 -1.09
CA GLN A 39 11.73 0.19 -1.07
C GLN A 39 11.25 0.45 0.36
N ILE A 40 10.62 1.61 0.57
CA ILE A 40 9.84 1.94 1.76
C ILE A 40 8.39 2.24 1.34
N ALA A 41 7.43 1.83 2.17
CA ALA A 41 6.05 2.29 2.09
C ALA A 41 5.57 2.71 3.47
N CYS A 42 4.82 3.82 3.53
CA CYS A 42 4.26 4.35 4.77
C CYS A 42 2.75 4.47 4.62
N GLY A 43 2.02 3.92 5.58
CA GLY A 43 0.59 4.14 5.76
C GLY A 43 0.31 5.33 6.67
N ASP A 44 -0.90 5.39 7.23
CA ASP A 44 -1.27 6.50 8.13
C ASP A 44 -0.44 6.51 9.43
N SER A 45 -0.02 5.35 9.92
CA SER A 45 0.69 5.20 11.20
C SER A 45 1.62 3.99 11.27
N HIS A 46 1.92 3.35 10.14
CA HIS A 46 2.82 2.20 10.06
C HIS A 46 3.72 2.31 8.84
N CYS A 47 4.84 1.61 8.88
CA CYS A 47 5.88 1.66 7.87
C CYS A 47 6.36 0.25 7.53
N LEU A 48 6.80 0.10 6.29
CA LEU A 48 7.30 -1.14 5.72
C LEU A 48 8.61 -0.84 4.99
N ALA A 49 9.53 -1.79 5.04
CA ALA A 49 10.74 -1.79 4.23
C ALA A 49 10.92 -3.13 3.53
N VAL A 50 11.27 -3.09 2.25
CA VAL A 50 11.67 -4.27 1.48
C VAL A 50 13.17 -4.20 1.27
N THR A 51 13.89 -5.27 1.58
CA THR A 51 15.34 -5.36 1.34
C THR A 51 15.65 -5.73 -0.11
N MET A 52 16.90 -5.61 -0.54
CA MET A 52 17.36 -6.06 -1.86
C MET A 52 17.24 -7.58 -2.03
N GLU A 53 17.24 -8.32 -0.91
CA GLU A 53 17.05 -9.76 -0.84
C GLU A 53 15.56 -10.16 -0.84
N GLY A 54 14.64 -9.18 -0.82
CA GLY A 54 13.20 -9.38 -0.84
C GLY A 54 12.58 -9.72 0.51
N GLU A 55 13.29 -9.46 1.61
CA GLU A 55 12.73 -9.57 2.96
C GLU A 55 11.90 -8.33 3.30
N VAL A 56 10.88 -8.49 4.15
CA VAL A 56 10.02 -7.38 4.58
C VAL A 56 10.18 -7.13 6.07
N GLN A 57 10.43 -5.87 6.42
CA GLN A 57 10.43 -5.34 7.78
C GLN A 57 9.20 -4.44 7.97
N SER A 58 8.55 -4.47 9.13
CA SER A 58 7.39 -3.64 9.47
C SER A 58 7.50 -3.04 10.88
N TRP A 59 6.98 -1.82 11.05
CA TRP A 59 6.91 -1.14 12.34
C TRP A 59 5.84 -0.05 12.37
N GLY A 60 5.55 0.49 13.55
CA GLY A 60 4.50 1.46 13.82
C GLY A 60 3.26 0.85 14.48
N ARG A 61 2.11 1.46 14.22
CA ARG A 61 0.80 1.02 14.74
C ARG A 61 0.36 -0.32 14.15
N ASN A 62 -0.21 -1.20 14.98
CA ASN A 62 -0.58 -2.56 14.61
C ASN A 62 -1.96 -3.02 15.12
N GLN A 63 -2.83 -2.12 15.55
CA GLN A 63 -4.11 -2.48 16.17
C GLN A 63 -5.03 -3.40 15.34
N ASN A 64 -4.84 -3.46 14.02
CA ASN A 64 -5.60 -4.32 13.11
C ASN A 64 -4.72 -5.38 12.43
N GLY A 65 -3.48 -5.56 12.89
CA GLY A 65 -2.54 -6.51 12.31
C GLY A 65 -1.82 -6.00 11.05
N GLN A 66 -1.85 -4.69 10.75
CA GLN A 66 -1.24 -4.11 9.54
C GLN A 66 0.27 -4.33 9.43
N LEU A 67 0.95 -4.70 10.52
CA LEU A 67 2.37 -5.08 10.49
C LEU A 67 2.61 -6.51 10.00
N GLY A 68 1.59 -7.38 10.00
CA GLY A 68 1.72 -8.76 9.51
C GLY A 68 2.50 -9.70 10.44
N LEU A 69 2.67 -9.32 11.71
CA LEU A 69 3.51 -10.03 12.69
C LEU A 69 2.75 -11.11 13.47
N GLY A 70 1.49 -11.39 13.14
CA GLY A 70 0.65 -12.35 13.86
C GLY A 70 0.15 -11.86 15.22
N SER A 71 0.26 -10.56 15.48
CA SER A 71 -0.20 -9.89 16.71
C SER A 71 -0.90 -8.57 16.37
N THR A 72 -1.51 -7.93 17.37
CA THR A 72 -2.07 -6.57 17.29
C THR A 72 -1.26 -5.55 18.09
N GLU A 73 -0.05 -5.92 18.53
CA GLU A 73 0.84 -5.07 19.33
C GLU A 73 1.65 -4.15 18.43
N ASP A 74 1.71 -2.87 18.79
CA ASP A 74 2.52 -1.88 18.09
C ASP A 74 4.01 -2.25 18.16
N SER A 75 4.76 -1.91 17.11
CA SER A 75 6.22 -2.13 17.10
C SER A 75 6.96 -0.82 16.91
N LEU A 76 7.75 -0.43 17.91
CA LEU A 76 8.51 0.82 17.87
C LEU A 76 9.80 0.74 17.04
N VAL A 77 10.16 -0.48 16.61
CA VAL A 77 11.32 -0.76 15.76
C VAL A 77 10.93 -1.70 14.61
N PRO A 78 11.62 -1.63 13.47
CA PRO A 78 11.48 -2.60 12.38
C PRO A 78 11.59 -4.06 12.87
N GLN A 79 10.60 -4.87 12.52
CA GLN A 79 10.58 -6.32 12.76
C GLN A 79 10.34 -7.08 11.45
N LYS A 80 11.04 -8.20 11.29
CA LYS A 80 10.93 -9.04 10.10
C LYS A 80 9.59 -9.79 10.08
N ILE A 81 8.87 -9.71 8.96
CA ILE A 81 7.65 -10.48 8.73
C ILE A 81 8.02 -11.93 8.35
N GLN A 82 7.98 -12.83 9.33
CA GLN A 82 8.37 -14.24 9.13
C GLN A 82 7.43 -15.01 8.19
N ALA A 83 6.19 -14.55 8.01
CA ALA A 83 5.23 -15.16 7.09
C ALA A 83 5.69 -15.20 5.63
N PHE A 84 6.68 -14.37 5.25
CA PHE A 84 7.30 -14.38 3.91
C PHE A 84 8.56 -15.25 3.83
N GLN A 85 8.84 -16.11 4.81
CA GLN A 85 9.98 -17.01 4.72
C GLN A 85 9.91 -17.89 3.46
N GLY A 86 10.95 -17.82 2.63
CA GLY A 86 11.01 -18.53 1.34
C GLY A 86 10.28 -17.81 0.19
N ILE A 87 9.69 -16.63 0.42
CA ILE A 87 8.99 -15.84 -0.59
C ILE A 87 9.73 -14.50 -0.74
N SER A 88 10.29 -14.26 -1.92
CA SER A 88 10.95 -12.98 -2.20
C SER A 88 9.93 -11.91 -2.57
N ILE A 89 9.87 -10.84 -1.80
CA ILE A 89 8.94 -9.72 -2.02
C ILE A 89 9.55 -8.68 -2.95
N LYS A 90 8.81 -8.38 -4.02
CA LYS A 90 9.19 -7.39 -5.02
C LYS A 90 8.93 -5.98 -4.52
N MET A 91 7.73 -5.75 -4.00
CA MET A 91 7.28 -4.45 -3.52
C MET A 91 6.13 -4.54 -2.52
N VAL A 92 5.98 -3.48 -1.75
CA VAL A 92 4.93 -3.29 -0.75
C VAL A 92 4.20 -1.97 -0.95
N ALA A 93 2.96 -1.89 -0.46
CA ALA A 93 2.16 -0.69 -0.37
C ALA A 93 1.37 -0.69 0.95
N ALA A 94 1.21 0.50 1.54
CA ALA A 94 0.52 0.68 2.81
C ALA A 94 -0.63 1.67 2.64
N GLY A 95 -1.83 1.29 3.09
CA GLY A 95 -2.98 2.19 3.23
C GLY A 95 -3.08 2.73 4.66
N ALA A 96 -4.28 3.13 5.11
CA ALA A 96 -4.43 3.60 6.49
C ALA A 96 -4.07 2.52 7.52
N GLU A 97 -4.78 1.41 7.44
CA GLU A 97 -4.76 0.33 8.44
C GLU A 97 -4.59 -1.04 7.75
N HIS A 98 -4.14 -1.05 6.50
CA HIS A 98 -3.92 -2.27 5.73
C HIS A 98 -2.65 -2.18 4.90
N THR A 99 -2.17 -3.35 4.49
CA THR A 99 -0.96 -3.51 3.73
C THR A 99 -1.20 -4.49 2.59
N ALA A 100 -0.53 -4.24 1.46
CA ALA A 100 -0.45 -5.17 0.36
C ALA A 100 1.00 -5.37 -0.09
N ALA A 101 1.28 -6.54 -0.65
CA ALA A 101 2.59 -6.86 -1.22
C ALA A 101 2.46 -7.66 -2.52
N VAL A 102 3.46 -7.52 -3.38
CA VAL A 102 3.61 -8.34 -4.58
C VAL A 102 4.95 -9.09 -4.48
N SER A 103 4.93 -10.41 -4.65
CA SER A 103 6.16 -11.21 -4.73
C SER A 103 6.84 -11.10 -6.08
N GLU A 104 8.11 -11.49 -6.17
CA GLU A 104 8.83 -11.56 -7.46
C GLU A 104 8.19 -12.57 -8.43
N GLU A 105 7.46 -13.57 -7.93
CA GLU A 105 6.67 -14.51 -8.75
C GLU A 105 5.32 -13.93 -9.22
N GLY A 106 4.97 -12.73 -8.77
CA GLY A 106 3.75 -12.01 -9.12
C GLY A 106 2.53 -12.39 -8.28
N ALA A 107 2.72 -13.02 -7.11
CA ALA A 107 1.61 -13.26 -6.18
C ALA A 107 1.28 -11.99 -5.39
N LEU A 108 -0.01 -11.68 -5.27
CA LEU A 108 -0.54 -10.57 -4.48
C LEU A 108 -0.91 -11.05 -3.07
N TYR A 109 -0.53 -10.26 -2.07
CA TYR A 109 -0.85 -10.51 -0.66
C TYR A 109 -1.54 -9.30 -0.05
N GLY A 110 -2.45 -9.53 0.89
CA GLY A 110 -3.14 -8.50 1.66
C GLY A 110 -3.23 -8.87 3.14
N TRP A 111 -3.04 -7.87 4.03
CA TRP A 111 -3.26 -8.03 5.47
C TRP A 111 -3.56 -6.70 6.19
N GLY A 112 -3.90 -6.79 7.46
CA GLY A 112 -4.39 -5.69 8.29
C GLY A 112 -5.91 -5.62 8.33
N TRP A 113 -6.44 -4.41 8.43
CA TRP A 113 -7.88 -4.14 8.49
C TRP A 113 -8.57 -4.38 7.15
N GLY A 114 -9.64 -5.19 7.12
CA GLY A 114 -10.24 -5.70 5.88
C GLY A 114 -11.70 -5.37 5.65
N ARG A 115 -12.33 -4.50 6.44
CA ARG A 115 -13.81 -4.40 6.48
C ARG A 115 -14.47 -3.88 5.20
N TYR A 116 -13.74 -3.18 4.33
CA TYR A 116 -14.25 -2.79 3.00
C TYR A 116 -13.78 -3.71 1.88
N GLY A 117 -13.14 -4.83 2.19
CA GLY A 117 -12.60 -5.75 1.19
C GLY A 117 -11.27 -5.31 0.59
N ASN A 118 -10.63 -4.30 1.17
CA ASN A 118 -9.35 -3.72 0.71
C ASN A 118 -8.14 -4.67 0.83
N LEU A 119 -8.34 -5.89 1.37
CA LEU A 119 -7.35 -6.97 1.33
C LEU A 119 -7.46 -7.86 0.07
N GLY A 120 -8.61 -7.83 -0.61
CA GLY A 120 -8.84 -8.58 -1.85
C GLY A 120 -9.13 -10.07 -1.65
N LEU A 121 -9.37 -10.49 -0.41
CA LEU A 121 -9.52 -11.90 -0.01
C LEU A 121 -10.95 -12.45 -0.17
N GLY A 122 -11.90 -11.62 -0.62
CA GLY A 122 -13.30 -12.03 -0.81
C GLY A 122 -14.16 -11.98 0.45
N ASP A 123 -13.62 -11.46 1.55
CA ASP A 123 -14.35 -11.25 2.80
C ASP A 123 -14.02 -9.90 3.44
N ARG A 124 -14.59 -9.67 4.63
CA ARG A 124 -14.44 -8.44 5.42
C ARG A 124 -13.67 -8.65 6.73
N ASN A 125 -12.91 -9.74 6.84
CA ASN A 125 -12.19 -10.07 8.06
C ASN A 125 -10.78 -9.46 8.04
N ASP A 126 -10.31 -9.06 9.23
CA ASP A 126 -8.96 -8.56 9.40
C ASP A 126 -7.97 -9.73 9.35
N ARG A 127 -6.74 -9.50 8.86
CA ARG A 127 -5.67 -10.51 8.82
C ARG A 127 -4.45 -10.03 9.57
N LEU A 128 -4.00 -10.82 10.53
CA LEU A 128 -2.82 -10.50 11.34
C LEU A 128 -1.49 -10.92 10.68
N VAL A 129 -1.58 -11.70 9.60
CA VAL A 129 -0.44 -12.15 8.78
C VAL A 129 -0.77 -11.96 7.30
N PRO A 130 0.23 -11.76 6.43
CA PRO A 130 0.04 -11.73 4.98
C PRO A 130 -0.71 -12.97 4.46
N GLU A 131 -1.82 -12.75 3.75
CA GLU A 131 -2.57 -13.81 3.09
C GLU A 131 -2.56 -13.61 1.58
N LYS A 132 -2.40 -14.70 0.82
CA LYS A 132 -2.32 -14.67 -0.64
C LYS A 132 -3.72 -14.51 -1.25
N VAL A 133 -3.86 -13.53 -2.14
CA VAL A 133 -5.08 -13.32 -2.92
C VAL A 133 -5.17 -14.37 -4.04
N SER A 134 -6.19 -15.24 -3.97
CA SER A 134 -6.36 -16.39 -4.87
C SER A 134 -7.26 -16.13 -6.08
N THR A 135 -8.02 -15.04 -6.08
CA THR A 135 -9.09 -14.76 -7.08
C THR A 135 -8.60 -14.16 -8.41
N LEU A 136 -7.28 -14.09 -8.61
CA LEU A 136 -6.68 -13.45 -9.79
C LEU A 136 -6.66 -14.32 -11.06
N ASN A 137 -7.24 -15.53 -11.04
CA ASN A 137 -7.39 -16.41 -12.21
C ASN A 137 -6.09 -16.58 -13.06
N GLY A 138 -4.95 -16.75 -12.38
CA GLY A 138 -3.64 -16.93 -13.03
C GLY A 138 -2.94 -15.63 -13.46
N GLN A 139 -3.55 -14.46 -13.27
CA GLN A 139 -2.88 -13.18 -13.49
C GLN A 139 -1.77 -12.95 -12.47
N LYS A 140 -0.60 -12.58 -12.96
CA LYS A 140 0.54 -12.20 -12.12
C LYS A 140 0.54 -10.70 -11.93
N MET A 141 0.61 -10.25 -10.68
CA MET A 141 0.71 -8.84 -10.37
C MET A 141 2.15 -8.37 -10.52
N ASN A 142 2.31 -7.18 -11.06
CA ASN A 142 3.59 -6.51 -11.23
C ASN A 142 3.72 -5.30 -10.30
N MET A 143 2.60 -4.62 -10.00
CA MET A 143 2.58 -3.43 -9.14
C MET A 143 1.39 -3.45 -8.18
N VAL A 144 1.55 -2.79 -7.04
CA VAL A 144 0.48 -2.51 -6.08
C VAL A 144 0.63 -1.11 -5.48
N ALA A 145 -0.50 -0.45 -5.25
CA ALA A 145 -0.60 0.79 -4.50
C ALA A 145 -1.85 0.75 -3.63
N CYS A 146 -1.73 1.27 -2.41
CA CYS A 146 -2.86 1.37 -1.48
C CYS A 146 -3.27 2.83 -1.35
N GLY A 147 -4.57 3.08 -1.46
CA GLY A 147 -5.18 4.31 -1.00
C GLY A 147 -5.58 4.20 0.46
N TRP A 148 -6.47 5.09 0.92
CA TRP A 148 -6.90 5.08 2.32
C TRP A 148 -7.54 3.75 2.73
N ARG A 149 -8.56 3.32 1.98
CA ARG A 149 -9.35 2.11 2.25
C ARG A 149 -9.63 1.28 1.01
N HIS A 150 -8.76 1.38 0.01
CA HIS A 150 -8.85 0.62 -1.22
C HIS A 150 -7.45 0.35 -1.77
N THR A 151 -7.37 -0.64 -2.64
CA THR A 151 -6.11 -1.14 -3.19
C THR A 151 -6.22 -1.23 -4.70
N ILE A 152 -5.11 -0.91 -5.35
CA ILE A 152 -4.95 -0.95 -6.79
C ILE A 152 -3.78 -1.86 -7.11
N SER A 153 -3.97 -2.82 -8.00
CA SER A 153 -2.89 -3.65 -8.52
C SER A 153 -2.87 -3.62 -10.04
N VAL A 154 -1.69 -3.84 -10.59
CA VAL A 154 -1.49 -3.90 -12.05
C VAL A 154 -0.81 -5.21 -12.38
N SER A 155 -1.37 -5.96 -13.33
CA SER A 155 -0.76 -7.21 -13.81
C SER A 155 0.53 -6.97 -14.61
N ASP A 156 1.30 -8.02 -14.85
CA ASP A 156 2.42 -8.02 -15.79
C ASP A 156 2.00 -7.70 -17.24
N THR A 157 0.75 -8.00 -17.59
CA THR A 157 0.09 -7.62 -18.84
C THR A 157 -0.43 -6.18 -18.86
N GLY A 158 -0.16 -5.39 -17.81
CA GLY A 158 -0.52 -3.98 -17.73
C GLY A 158 -2.01 -3.73 -17.46
N ARG A 159 -2.76 -4.73 -16.99
CA ARG A 159 -4.19 -4.61 -16.67
C ARG A 159 -4.39 -4.09 -15.26
N LEU A 160 -5.33 -3.16 -15.10
CA LEU A 160 -5.63 -2.52 -13.82
C LEU A 160 -6.73 -3.29 -13.08
N TYR A 161 -6.48 -3.54 -11.80
CA TYR A 161 -7.44 -4.13 -10.87
C TYR A 161 -7.59 -3.22 -9.65
N THR A 162 -8.82 -3.07 -9.18
CA THR A 162 -9.17 -2.22 -8.05
C THR A 162 -10.13 -2.95 -7.13
N TYR A 163 -9.98 -2.73 -5.82
CA TYR A 163 -10.81 -3.36 -4.80
C TYR A 163 -10.77 -2.60 -3.47
N GLY A 164 -11.75 -2.82 -2.62
CA GLY A 164 -11.93 -2.11 -1.35
C GLY A 164 -13.12 -1.16 -1.38
N TRP A 165 -13.01 -0.06 -0.65
CA TRP A 165 -14.08 0.91 -0.46
C TRP A 165 -14.34 1.75 -1.73
N SER A 166 -15.60 1.96 -2.10
CA SER A 166 -15.98 2.68 -3.34
C SER A 166 -17.04 3.78 -3.18
N LYS A 167 -17.29 4.28 -1.96
CA LYS A 167 -18.34 5.30 -1.73
C LYS A 167 -18.24 6.57 -2.59
N TYR A 168 -17.06 6.88 -3.15
CA TYR A 168 -16.83 8.04 -4.02
C TYR A 168 -16.44 7.65 -5.45
N GLY A 169 -16.61 6.39 -5.85
CA GLY A 169 -16.31 5.90 -7.20
C GLY A 169 -14.82 5.74 -7.49
N GLN A 170 -13.98 5.71 -6.45
CA GLN A 170 -12.51 5.63 -6.56
C GLN A 170 -12.00 4.34 -7.21
N LEU A 171 -12.84 3.29 -7.29
CA LEU A 171 -12.49 2.04 -7.97
C LEU A 171 -12.69 2.12 -9.49
N GLY A 172 -13.47 3.08 -10.00
CA GLY A 172 -13.61 3.29 -11.44
C GLY A 172 -14.43 2.24 -12.19
N HIS A 173 -15.31 1.49 -11.49
CA HIS A 173 -16.19 0.48 -12.11
C HIS A 173 -17.52 1.01 -12.65
N GLY A 174 -17.78 2.32 -12.51
CA GLY A 174 -19.05 2.93 -12.94
C GLY A 174 -20.16 2.86 -11.90
N ASP A 175 -19.84 2.45 -10.68
CA ASP A 175 -20.73 2.38 -9.53
C ASP A 175 -20.02 2.86 -8.24
N PHE A 176 -20.69 2.69 -7.10
CA PHE A 176 -20.18 3.02 -5.77
C PHE A 176 -20.07 1.78 -4.86
N GLU A 177 -20.05 0.58 -5.43
CA GLU A 177 -20.07 -0.66 -4.68
C GLU A 177 -18.67 -1.07 -4.23
N ASP A 178 -18.56 -1.57 -3.00
CA ASP A 178 -17.30 -2.09 -2.49
C ASP A 178 -16.97 -3.43 -3.16
N HIS A 179 -15.74 -3.57 -3.66
CA HIS A 179 -15.27 -4.82 -4.24
C HIS A 179 -14.40 -5.58 -3.26
N LEU A 180 -14.81 -6.80 -2.89
CA LEU A 180 -14.11 -7.63 -1.90
C LEU A 180 -12.92 -8.42 -2.49
N VAL A 181 -12.82 -8.45 -3.81
CA VAL A 181 -11.76 -9.11 -4.58
C VAL A 181 -11.25 -8.16 -5.65
N PRO A 182 -9.98 -8.29 -6.12
CA PRO A 182 -9.49 -7.51 -7.24
C PRO A 182 -10.40 -7.62 -8.46
N HIS A 183 -10.99 -6.50 -8.86
CA HIS A 183 -11.88 -6.44 -10.01
C HIS A 183 -11.22 -5.64 -11.13
N LYS A 184 -11.30 -6.16 -12.36
CA LYS A 184 -10.65 -5.52 -13.51
C LYS A 184 -11.40 -4.23 -13.87
N VAL A 185 -10.66 -3.16 -14.12
CA VAL A 185 -11.23 -1.89 -14.58
C VAL A 185 -11.44 -1.98 -16.10
N GLU A 186 -12.63 -2.40 -16.53
CA GLU A 186 -12.92 -2.70 -17.93
C GLU A 186 -12.83 -1.48 -18.85
N SER A 187 -13.09 -0.27 -18.34
CA SER A 187 -12.91 0.97 -19.09
C SER A 187 -11.45 1.23 -19.52
N LEU A 188 -10.49 0.54 -18.90
CA LEU A 188 -9.06 0.59 -19.21
C LEU A 188 -8.55 -0.75 -19.79
N ALA A 189 -9.44 -1.63 -20.24
CA ALA A 189 -9.09 -2.95 -20.76
C ALA A 189 -8.23 -2.92 -22.04
N ASP A 190 -8.15 -1.79 -22.74
CA ASP A 190 -7.29 -1.62 -23.93
C ASP A 190 -6.03 -0.80 -23.62
N SER A 191 -5.91 -0.30 -22.39
CA SER A 191 -4.73 0.45 -21.94
C SER A 191 -3.67 -0.50 -21.38
N PHE A 192 -2.40 -0.10 -21.53
CA PHE A 192 -1.26 -0.75 -20.89
C PHE A 192 -0.72 0.15 -19.78
N ILE A 193 -1.05 -0.20 -18.53
CA ILE A 193 -0.68 0.62 -17.38
C ILE A 193 0.78 0.37 -16.99
N LYS A 194 1.61 1.43 -17.10
CA LYS A 194 3.05 1.34 -16.77
C LYS A 194 3.38 1.68 -15.33
N GLN A 195 2.51 2.42 -14.66
CA GLN A 195 2.73 2.87 -13.29
C GLN A 195 1.41 3.12 -12.58
N VAL A 196 1.36 2.79 -11.30
CA VAL A 196 0.35 3.26 -10.36
C VAL A 196 1.04 3.88 -9.15
N LYS A 197 0.59 5.05 -8.72
CA LYS A 197 1.03 5.70 -7.48
C LYS A 197 -0.15 6.32 -6.77
N TYR A 198 -0.10 6.26 -5.44
CA TYR A 198 -1.01 6.99 -4.56
C TYR A 198 -0.28 8.16 -3.93
N PHE A 199 -0.93 9.33 -3.91
CA PHE A 199 -0.44 10.51 -3.21
C PHE A 199 -1.55 11.12 -2.35
N HIS A 200 -1.18 11.60 -1.17
CA HIS A 200 -2.03 12.40 -0.31
C HIS A 200 -1.54 13.86 -0.33
N VAL A 201 -2.38 14.79 -0.78
CA VAL A 201 -2.05 16.23 -0.80
C VAL A 201 -3.23 17.01 -0.25
N ASN A 202 -3.06 17.72 0.87
CA ASN A 202 -4.07 18.63 1.46
C ASN A 202 -5.46 17.99 1.63
N ASN A 203 -5.56 16.82 2.27
CA ASN A 203 -6.79 16.02 2.42
C ASN A 203 -7.38 15.44 1.11
N LEU A 204 -6.69 15.59 -0.03
CA LEU A 204 -7.10 15.05 -1.32
C LEU A 204 -6.22 13.86 -1.70
N GLN A 205 -6.88 12.83 -2.25
CA GLN A 205 -6.25 11.59 -2.71
C GLN A 205 -6.05 11.67 -4.23
N TYR A 206 -4.83 11.41 -4.71
CA TYR A 206 -4.50 11.44 -6.14
C TYR A 206 -3.92 10.10 -6.59
N PHE A 207 -4.34 9.68 -7.78
CA PHE A 207 -3.77 8.54 -8.50
C PHE A 207 -3.06 9.01 -9.75
N PHE A 208 -1.90 8.43 -10.01
CA PHE A 208 -1.17 8.66 -11.25
C PHE A 208 -1.02 7.34 -12.00
N ILE A 209 -1.62 7.29 -13.19
CA ILE A 209 -1.58 6.16 -14.11
C ILE A 209 -0.89 6.65 -15.38
N GLN A 210 0.35 6.20 -15.67
CA GLN A 210 1.02 6.57 -16.92
C GLN A 210 0.64 5.60 -18.04
N SER A 211 -0.37 5.98 -18.83
CA SER A 211 -0.62 5.42 -20.16
C SER A 211 -1.18 6.51 -21.08
N TRP A 212 -0.36 7.52 -21.43
CA TRP A 212 -0.73 8.69 -22.28
C TRP A 212 -1.96 9.51 -21.85
N ILE A 213 -2.72 9.08 -20.84
CA ILE A 213 -3.94 9.68 -20.32
C ILE A 213 -3.80 9.72 -18.80
N LEU A 214 -3.75 10.94 -18.26
CA LEU A 214 -3.76 11.21 -16.84
C LEU A 214 -5.19 11.05 -16.31
N PHE A 215 -5.51 9.90 -15.70
CA PHE A 215 -6.73 9.78 -14.90
C PHE A 215 -6.46 10.21 -13.46
N VAL A 216 -6.94 11.41 -13.11
CA VAL A 216 -6.99 11.89 -11.73
C VAL A 216 -8.36 11.53 -11.16
N PHE A 217 -8.44 10.52 -10.29
CA PHE A 217 -9.61 10.35 -9.43
C PHE A 217 -9.54 11.40 -8.33
N ARG A 218 -10.26 12.51 -8.50
CA ARG A 218 -10.30 13.60 -7.53
C ARG A 218 -11.39 13.32 -6.48
N ILE A 219 -11.00 12.88 -5.28
CA ILE A 219 -11.93 12.68 -4.17
C ILE A 219 -12.00 13.98 -3.35
N TYR A 220 -13.13 14.69 -3.39
CA TYR A 220 -13.33 15.97 -2.67
C TYR A 220 -13.77 15.76 -1.23
N PHE A 221 -13.12 16.44 -0.29
CA PHE A 221 -13.67 16.78 1.02
C PHE A 221 -13.74 18.31 1.15
N GLY A 222 -14.88 18.91 0.74
CA GLY A 222 -15.24 20.30 1.06
C GLY A 222 -14.45 21.41 0.33
N PHE A 223 -15.18 22.30 -0.35
CA PHE A 223 -14.76 23.53 -1.03
C PHE A 223 -14.07 23.41 -2.41
N ARG A 224 -14.60 24.22 -3.35
CA ARG A 224 -14.22 24.29 -4.77
C ARG A 224 -12.80 24.85 -4.93
N THR A 225 -12.01 24.21 -5.78
CA THR A 225 -10.86 24.85 -6.45
C THR A 225 -10.55 24.13 -7.74
N TYR A 226 -10.22 24.87 -8.80
CA TYR A 226 -9.81 24.31 -10.09
C TYR A 226 -8.29 24.11 -10.08
N VAL A 227 -7.80 23.06 -10.74
CA VAL A 227 -6.37 22.88 -10.95
C VAL A 227 -6.13 22.52 -12.43
N LYS A 228 -5.48 23.44 -13.14
CA LYS A 228 -4.87 23.26 -14.47
C LYS A 228 -3.44 22.73 -14.27
N PHE A 229 -2.97 21.82 -15.10
CA PHE A 229 -1.52 21.64 -15.29
C PHE A 229 -1.14 21.30 -16.74
N TYR A 230 0.04 21.81 -17.09
CA TYR A 230 0.73 21.80 -18.37
C TYR A 230 1.65 20.57 -18.45
N GLY A 231 1.75 19.97 -19.64
CA GLY A 231 2.65 18.85 -19.90
C GLY A 231 4.11 19.27 -19.99
N PHE A 232 5.00 18.36 -19.61
CA PHE A 232 6.36 18.27 -20.13
C PHE A 232 6.43 17.08 -21.07
#